data_AF-A0A9E2RB63-F1
#
_entry.id   AF-A0A9E2RB63-F1
#
_cell.length_a   1.000
_cell.length_b   1.000
_cell.length_c   1.000
_cell.angle_alpha   90.00
_cell.angle_beta   90.00
_cell.angle_gamma   90.00
#
_symmetry.space_group_name_H-M   'P 1'
#
loop_
_entity.id
_entity.type
_entity.pdbx_description
1 polymer ?
#
loop_
_entity_poly.entity_id
_entity_poly.type
_entity_poly.pdbx_seq_one_letter_code
_entity_poly.pdbx_strand_id
1 'polypeptide(L)' 'MNSDAATLSVCFADFNNDGTTDFFDYLDFVAAFSSNNPSADFNLDQVIDFFDYLDFVAEFSVGC' A
#
# COMPACT_ATOMS: atom_id res chain seq x y z
N MET A 1 7.46 -2.18 33.23
CA MET A 1 6.74 -2.07 31.95
C MET A 1 7.34 -0.90 31.20
N ASN A 2 8.47 -1.10 30.51
CA ASN A 2 9.04 -0.08 29.65
C ASN A 2 8.52 -0.43 28.26
N SER A 3 7.53 0.32 27.77
CA SER A 3 7.08 0.15 26.39
C SER A 3 8.17 0.75 25.50
N ASP A 4 8.87 -0.09 24.75
CA ASP A 4 9.80 0.35 23.72
C ASP A 4 9.07 1.27 22.73
N ALA A 5 9.76 2.30 22.24
CA ALA A 5 9.22 3.16 21.20
C ALA A 5 9.10 2.32 19.91
N ALA A 6 7.90 1.81 19.64
CA ALA A 6 7.60 1.20 18.36
C ALA A 6 7.72 2.28 17.28
N THR A 7 8.76 2.20 16.46
CA THR A 7 8.83 2.96 15.21
C THR A 7 7.75 2.41 14.30
N LEU A 8 6.62 3.12 14.22
CA LEU A 8 5.61 2.85 13.20
C LEU A 8 6.24 3.24 11.85
N SER A 9 6.88 2.29 11.18
CA SER A 9 7.20 2.47 9.77
C SER A 9 5.87 2.40 9.05
N VAL A 10 5.39 3.55 8.56
CA VAL A 10 4.20 3.57 7.71
C VAL A 10 4.60 2.93 6.40
N CYS A 11 4.16 1.69 6.20
CA CYS A 11 4.29 1.03 4.91
C CYS A 11 3.05 1.29 4.10
N PHE A 12 3.14 2.13 3.08
CA PHE A 12 2.03 2.30 2.15
C PHE A 12 1.78 1.04 1.30
N ALA A 13 2.78 0.15 1.22
CA ALA A 13 2.67 -1.13 0.54
C ALA A 13 1.98 -2.24 1.37
N ASP A 14 1.82 -2.06 2.70
CA ASP A 14 0.91 -2.88 3.53
C ASP A 14 -0.51 -2.34 3.34
N PHE A 15 -1.19 -2.85 2.32
CA PHE A 15 -2.46 -2.35 1.82
C PHE A 15 -3.64 -2.88 2.64
N ASN A 16 -3.52 -4.10 3.18
CA ASN A 16 -4.56 -4.71 4.02
C ASN A 16 -4.37 -4.37 5.52
N ASN A 17 -3.28 -3.70 5.88
CA ASN A 17 -2.89 -3.28 7.22
C ASN A 17 -2.72 -4.45 8.20
N ASP A 18 -2.22 -5.60 7.73
CA ASP A 18 -1.98 -6.78 8.56
C ASP A 18 -0.61 -6.78 9.24
N GLY A 19 0.22 -5.78 8.93
CA GLY A 19 1.55 -5.60 9.49
C GLY A 19 2.65 -6.34 8.73
N THR A 20 2.34 -6.96 7.59
CA THR A 20 3.29 -7.64 6.72
C THR A 20 3.05 -7.30 5.27
N THR A 21 4.03 -6.69 4.60
CA THR A 21 3.95 -6.47 3.14
C THR A 21 4.23 -7.76 2.39
N ASP A 22 3.20 -8.37 1.81
CA ASP A 22 3.29 -9.62 1.07
C ASP A 22 2.40 -9.67 -0.18
N PHE A 23 2.29 -10.85 -0.79
CA PHE A 23 1.53 -10.99 -2.03
C PHE A 23 0.02 -10.68 -1.88
N PHE A 24 -0.53 -10.79 -0.68
CA PHE A 24 -1.94 -10.47 -0.43
C PHE A 24 -2.20 -8.97 -0.53
N ASP A 25 -1.27 -8.11 -0.12
CA ASP A 25 -1.39 -6.66 -0.34
C ASP A 25 -1.47 -6.29 -1.81
N TYR A 26 -0.64 -6.93 -2.63
CA TYR A 26 -0.67 -6.75 -4.07
C TYR A 26 -2.03 -7.18 -4.66
N LEU A 27 -2.59 -8.30 -4.19
CA LEU A 27 -3.91 -8.76 -4.65
C LEU A 27 -5.03 -7.81 -4.24
N ASP A 28 -5.01 -7.31 -3.00
CA ASP A 28 -6.01 -6.37 -2.50
C ASP A 28 -5.90 -5.01 -3.22
N PHE A 29 -4.68 -4.53 -3.49
CA PHE A 29 -4.45 -3.33 -4.30
C PHE A 29 -5.00 -3.51 -5.73
N VAL A 30 -4.69 -4.62 -6.40
CA VAL A 30 -5.21 -4.90 -7.76
C VAL A 30 -6.73 -5.03 -7.77
N ALA A 31 -7.34 -5.59 -6.72
CA ALA A 31 -8.79 -5.64 -6.58
C ALA A 31 -9.39 -4.23 -6.41
N ALA A 32 -8.77 -3.37 -5.60
CA ALA A 32 -9.17 -1.98 -5.44
C ALA A 32 -9.01 -1.18 -6.75
N PHE A 33 -7.89 -1.36 -7.44
CA PHE A 33 -7.58 -0.72 -8.72
C PHE A 33 -8.60 -1.10 -9.80
N SER A 34 -8.87 -2.40 -9.95
CA SER A 34 -9.83 -2.91 -10.96
C SER A 34 -11.29 -2.53 -10.68
N SER A 35 -11.63 -2.25 -9.41
CA SER A 35 -12.95 -1.74 -9.01
C SER A 35 -13.05 -0.21 -8.99
N ASN A 36 -11.96 0.49 -9.37
CA ASN A 36 -11.86 1.95 -9.35
C ASN A 36 -12.18 2.53 -7.95
N ASN A 37 -11.75 1.81 -6.91
CA ASN A 37 -11.95 2.18 -5.51
C ASN A 37 -10.99 3.32 -5.14
N PRO A 38 -11.45 4.40 -4.48
CA PRO A 38 -10.58 5.51 -4.05
C PRO A 38 -9.39 5.10 -3.18
N SER A 39 -9.38 3.91 -2.58
CA SER A 39 -8.21 3.40 -1.87
C SER A 39 -7.04 3.04 -2.81
N ALA A 40 -7.27 2.90 -4.11
CA ALA A 40 -6.25 2.63 -5.11
C ALA A 40 -5.59 3.89 -5.69
N ASP A 41 -6.05 5.09 -5.30
CA ASP A 41 -5.38 6.37 -5.57
C ASP A 41 -4.17 6.47 -4.62
N PHE A 42 -3.04 5.94 -5.09
CA PHE A 42 -1.82 5.76 -4.31
C PHE A 42 -1.02 7.06 -4.24
N ASN A 43 -1.01 7.84 -5.32
CA ASN A 43 -0.29 9.12 -5.38
C ASN A 43 -1.13 10.32 -4.89
N LEU A 44 -2.41 10.10 -4.59
CA LEU A 44 -3.39 11.07 -4.08
C LEU A 44 -3.69 12.22 -5.04
N ASP A 45 -3.64 11.97 -6.35
CA ASP A 45 -3.94 12.96 -7.39
C ASP A 45 -5.43 13.02 -7.77
N GLN A 46 -6.27 12.20 -7.11
CA GLN A 46 -7.71 12.03 -7.33
C GLN A 46 -8.07 11.31 -8.63
N VAL A 47 -7.11 10.70 -9.31
CA VAL A 47 -7.30 9.97 -10.56
C VAL A 47 -6.65 8.59 -10.44
N ILE A 48 -7.48 7.56 -10.36
CA ILE A 48 -6.98 6.18 -10.35
C ILE A 48 -6.52 5.82 -11.77
N ASP A 49 -5.22 5.75 -11.99
CA ASP A 49 -4.63 5.41 -13.28
C ASP A 49 -3.34 4.59 -13.18
N PHE A 50 -2.66 4.40 -14.31
CA PHE A 50 -1.48 3.56 -14.35
C PHE A 50 -0.33 4.06 -13.47
N PHE A 51 -0.27 5.36 -13.16
CA PHE A 51 0.76 5.92 -12.29
C PHE A 51 0.61 5.44 -10.84
N ASP A 52 -0.62 5.26 -10.33
CA ASP A 52 -0.83 4.67 -9.00
C ASP A 52 -0.28 3.26 -8.89
N TYR A 53 -0.50 2.45 -9.93
CA TYR A 53 0.03 1.09 -9.98
C TYR A 53 1.55 1.08 -9.98
N LEU A 54 2.19 2.00 -10.73
CA LEU A 54 3.65 2.10 -10.75
C LEU A 54 4.21 2.53 -9.40
N ASP A 55 3.61 3.51 -8.74
CA ASP A 55 4.05 3.99 -7.44
C ASP A 55 3.86 2.90 -6.37
N PHE A 56 2.73 2.18 -6.38
CA PHE A 56 2.53 1.03 -5.50
C PHE A 56 3.59 -0.04 -5.70
N VAL A 57 3.88 -0.45 -6.95
CA VAL A 57 4.89 -1.47 -7.25
C VAL A 57 6.30 -1.01 -6.88
N ALA A 58 6.60 0.27 -7.03
CA ALA A 58 7.89 0.84 -6.61
C ALA A 58 8.08 0.70 -5.10
N GLU A 59 7.09 1.11 -4.31
CA GLU A 59 7.13 0.98 -2.84
C GLU A 59 7.13 -0.49 -2.40
N PHE A 60 6.30 -1.34 -3.04
CA PHE A 60 6.26 -2.79 -2.78
C PHE A 60 7.62 -3.47 -3.04
N SER A 61 8.36 -3.02 -4.06
CA SER A 61 9.68 -3.58 -4.39
C SER A 61 10.80 -3.11 -3.45
N VAL A 62 10.65 -1.96 -2.79
CA VAL A 62 11.60 -1.49 -1.78
C VAL A 62 11.46 -2.32 -0.50
N GLY A 63 10.23 -2.71 -0.18
CA GLY A 63 9.88 -3.43 1.04
C GLY A 63 10.00 -2.51 2.25
N CYS A 64 9.00 -2.53 3.11
CA CYS A 64 9.23 -2.18 4.51
C CYS A 64 9.90 -3.36 5.22
#